data_AF-A0A4R1W854-F1
#
_entry.id   AF-A0A4R1W854-F1
#
_cell.length_a   1.000
_cell.length_b   1.000
_cell.length_c   1.000
_cell.angle_alpha   90.00
_cell.angle_beta   90.00
_cell.angle_gamma   90.00
#
_symmetry.space_group_name_H-M   'P 1'
#
loop_
_entity.id
_entity.type
_entity.pdbx_description
1 polymer ?
#
loop_
_entity_poly.entity_id
_entity_poly.type
_entity_poly.pdbx_seq_one_letter_code
_entity_poly.pdbx_strand_id
1 'polypeptide(L)'
;MNDSPSKVDENAVVVARQEVRSTPDPDGVAPVVALWRGVVVPDLVGKTLGAAEEIAAQLALVVRTSPSKAAADWTVSRQRPGAGAYQVFGQEVLLILSEPVQPVPVPVPVLVPDLIDHNEDEAKALVEKAELVYVPRIVKDGKRPGRVVSQQPRPGELVDRASVVTADIRRLPMIKPVVVPNVVDQTETDARRAVEIVKLVFDPRIVKDGPGLGLVVRQSPKGGLAVAPGTVVTVEIERASAGPAPVRTVVPDVVGRREPSAREAIGVARLRFQSRVVRPGTAAGIVLNQRPPAGTEVDVGSVVVVDLTREPKPKLVPVPDLLNRSEDEARGAVEGVQLLFDLIGGSDASGRARHVIRQLPRAGELVPTGTTVTVEFATNESTWPSWLLPLLIGFGLLAAGTANRLQHRRHPDRIRPLPGVEAAGRLLTPASPHIHESGPAHRIRVKTRLDRGRQHLQEKSDGHQ
;
A
#
# COMPACT_ATOMS: atom_id res chain seq x y z
N MET A 1 -57.12 75.27 22.72
CA MET A 1 -58.49 75.66 23.11
C MET A 1 -59.30 75.84 21.84
N ASN A 2 -60.61 75.55 21.88
CA ASN A 2 -61.58 75.87 20.83
C ASN A 2 -61.23 77.18 20.11
N ASP A 3 -60.93 77.09 18.82
CA ASP A 3 -60.88 78.24 17.94
C ASP A 3 -61.89 78.02 16.82
N SER A 4 -62.75 79.03 16.66
CA SER A 4 -63.76 79.11 15.61
C SER A 4 -63.07 79.02 14.24
N PRO A 5 -63.71 78.45 13.19
CA PRO A 5 -63.18 78.58 11.85
C PRO A 5 -63.32 80.04 11.40
N SER A 6 -62.31 80.84 11.70
CA SER A 6 -62.16 82.20 11.22
C SER A 6 -61.73 82.20 9.76
N LYS A 7 -62.48 82.98 8.96
CA LYS A 7 -62.27 83.35 7.55
C LYS A 7 -62.62 82.28 6.51
N VAL A 8 -63.92 82.09 6.31
CA VAL A 8 -64.47 81.80 4.98
C VAL A 8 -64.60 83.14 4.26
N ASP A 9 -64.04 83.25 3.05
CA ASP A 9 -64.22 84.42 2.20
C ASP A 9 -65.72 84.60 1.90
N GLU A 10 -66.30 85.74 2.29
CA GLU A 10 -67.73 86.02 2.13
C GLU A 10 -68.17 86.11 0.66
N ASN A 11 -67.20 86.17 -0.27
CA ASN A 11 -67.42 86.10 -1.71
C ASN A 11 -67.29 84.68 -2.30
N ALA A 12 -67.12 83.64 -1.48
CA ALA A 12 -67.16 82.24 -1.92
C ALA A 12 -68.59 81.84 -2.28
N VAL A 13 -69.01 82.25 -3.49
CA VAL A 13 -70.28 82.02 -4.20
C VAL A 13 -71.19 80.98 -3.51
N VAL A 14 -71.93 81.45 -2.50
CA VAL A 14 -73.02 80.69 -1.87
C VAL A 14 -74.20 80.79 -2.82
N VAL A 15 -74.38 79.80 -3.68
CA VAL A 15 -75.59 79.72 -4.51
C VAL A 15 -76.64 79.00 -3.68
N ALA A 16 -77.84 79.57 -3.54
CA ALA A 16 -78.96 78.81 -3.01
C ALA A 16 -79.62 78.08 -4.19
N ARG A 17 -79.66 76.74 -4.16
CA ARG A 17 -80.45 75.98 -5.13
C ARG A 17 -81.86 75.80 -4.58
N GLN A 18 -82.84 76.39 -5.27
CA GLN A 18 -84.26 76.22 -4.99
C GLN A 18 -84.76 75.00 -5.74
N GLU A 19 -85.24 73.98 -5.03
CA GLU A 19 -85.86 72.82 -5.66
C GLU A 19 -87.33 72.73 -5.20
N VAL A 20 -88.25 72.95 -6.14
CA VAL A 20 -89.69 72.88 -5.88
C VAL A 20 -90.13 71.44 -6.07
N ARG A 21 -90.39 70.71 -4.98
CA ARG A 21 -91.09 69.43 -5.06
C ARG A 21 -92.59 69.69 -5.05
N SER A 22 -93.22 69.62 -6.22
CA SER A 22 -94.68 69.55 -6.31
C SER A 22 -95.12 68.09 -6.10
N THR A 23 -95.46 67.72 -4.87
CA THR A 23 -96.29 66.53 -4.63
C THR A 23 -97.74 66.88 -4.97
N PRO A 24 -98.45 66.14 -5.84
CA PRO A 24 -99.86 66.39 -6.07
C PRO A 24 -100.65 65.78 -4.92
N ASP A 25 -101.20 66.60 -4.03
CA ASP A 25 -102.12 66.18 -2.95
C ASP A 25 -103.26 67.23 -2.82
N PRO A 26 -104.53 66.83 -2.63
CA PRO A 26 -105.71 67.61 -3.02
C PRO A 26 -106.15 68.68 -2.00
N ASP A 27 -105.46 68.85 -0.87
CA ASP A 27 -105.93 69.68 0.26
C ASP A 27 -105.22 71.04 0.42
N GLY A 28 -104.63 71.59 -0.65
CA GLY A 28 -104.35 73.03 -0.74
C GLY A 28 -103.30 73.61 0.23
N VAL A 29 -102.27 72.85 0.60
CA VAL A 29 -101.13 73.35 1.41
C VAL A 29 -99.96 73.77 0.50
N ALA A 30 -99.39 74.94 0.79
CA ALA A 30 -98.36 75.62 -0.01
C ALA A 30 -97.12 74.75 -0.32
N PRO A 31 -96.45 74.97 -1.47
CA PRO A 31 -95.23 74.24 -1.82
C PRO A 31 -94.15 74.45 -0.74
N VAL A 32 -93.64 73.35 -0.18
CA VAL A 32 -92.47 73.40 0.71
C VAL A 32 -91.22 73.60 -0.16
N VAL A 33 -90.62 74.79 -0.04
CA VAL A 33 -89.36 75.10 -0.72
C VAL A 33 -88.21 74.66 0.17
N ALA A 34 -87.48 73.63 -0.24
CA ALA A 34 -86.21 73.28 0.39
C ALA A 34 -85.10 74.16 -0.20
N LEU A 35 -84.43 74.93 0.65
CA LEU A 35 -83.26 75.73 0.28
C LEU A 35 -82.01 75.02 0.78
N TRP A 36 -81.17 74.58 -0.16
CA TRP A 36 -79.88 73.98 0.13
C TRP A 36 -78.80 75.03 -0.09
N ARG A 37 -77.88 75.20 0.87
CA ARG A 37 -76.65 75.98 0.69
C ARG A 37 -75.52 75.09 0.21
N GLY A 38 -74.72 75.62 -0.70
CA GLY A 38 -73.64 74.89 -1.34
C GLY A 38 -72.75 75.84 -2.10
N VAL A 39 -71.73 75.28 -2.72
CA VAL A 39 -70.69 76.00 -3.44
C VAL A 39 -70.57 75.42 -4.85
N VAL A 40 -70.19 76.26 -5.80
CA VAL A 40 -69.84 75.83 -7.15
C VAL A 40 -68.47 75.17 -7.10
N VAL A 41 -68.37 73.92 -7.56
CA VAL A 41 -67.11 73.16 -7.51
C VAL A 41 -66.08 73.82 -8.42
N PRO A 42 -64.90 74.19 -7.89
CA PRO A 42 -63.83 74.81 -8.68
C PRO A 42 -63.19 73.81 -9.65
N ASP A 43 -62.45 74.30 -10.63
CA ASP A 43 -61.62 73.44 -11.48
C ASP A 43 -60.32 73.06 -10.78
N LEU A 44 -60.23 71.80 -10.38
CA LEU A 44 -59.09 71.17 -9.72
C LEU A 44 -58.29 70.28 -10.69
N VAL A 45 -58.77 70.05 -11.91
CA VAL A 45 -58.08 69.22 -12.91
C VAL A 45 -56.76 69.88 -13.31
N GLY A 46 -55.69 69.08 -13.38
CA GLY A 46 -54.34 69.54 -13.70
C GLY A 46 -53.57 70.14 -12.52
N LYS A 47 -54.19 70.31 -11.35
CA LYS A 47 -53.49 70.72 -10.11
C LYS A 47 -52.90 69.49 -9.40
N THR A 48 -51.86 69.71 -8.59
CA THR A 48 -51.35 68.71 -7.65
C THR A 48 -52.38 68.46 -6.54
N LEU A 49 -52.42 67.25 -5.97
CA LEU A 49 -53.34 66.89 -4.88
C LEU A 49 -53.23 67.87 -3.71
N GLY A 50 -52.03 68.25 -3.28
CA GLY A 50 -51.85 69.22 -2.18
C GLY A 50 -52.50 70.57 -2.47
N ALA A 51 -52.26 71.13 -3.66
CA ALA A 51 -52.93 72.36 -4.09
C ALA A 51 -54.46 72.21 -4.25
N ALA A 52 -54.94 71.05 -4.69
CA ALA A 52 -56.38 70.80 -4.82
C ALA A 52 -57.08 70.69 -3.46
N GLU A 53 -56.42 70.07 -2.46
CA GLU A 53 -56.90 69.98 -1.08
C GLU A 53 -56.93 71.35 -0.40
N GLU A 54 -55.92 72.20 -0.61
CA GLU A 54 -55.91 73.58 -0.09
C GLU A 54 -57.08 74.41 -0.64
N ILE A 55 -57.32 74.35 -1.95
CA ILE A 55 -58.44 75.06 -2.60
C ILE A 55 -59.78 74.51 -2.10
N ALA A 56 -59.92 73.19 -1.94
CA ALA A 56 -61.14 72.59 -1.43
C ALA A 56 -61.41 72.95 0.04
N ALA A 57 -60.35 73.00 0.87
CA ALA A 57 -60.45 73.38 2.28
C ALA A 57 -60.92 74.84 2.44
N GLN A 58 -60.44 75.76 1.60
CA GLN A 58 -60.89 77.16 1.59
C GLN A 58 -62.39 77.30 1.28
N LEU A 59 -62.95 76.39 0.49
CA LEU A 59 -64.37 76.38 0.09
C LEU A 59 -65.24 75.46 0.95
N ALA A 60 -64.69 74.89 2.03
CA ALA A 60 -65.36 73.91 2.88
C ALA A 60 -65.92 72.70 2.11
N LEU A 61 -65.24 72.28 1.04
CA LEU A 61 -65.55 71.09 0.25
C LEU A 61 -64.89 69.85 0.86
N VAL A 62 -65.64 68.76 0.96
CA VAL A 62 -65.10 67.46 1.38
C VAL A 62 -64.53 66.76 0.15
N VAL A 63 -63.26 66.37 0.19
CA VAL A 63 -62.58 65.71 -0.93
C VAL A 63 -62.34 64.24 -0.63
N ARG A 64 -62.61 63.38 -1.60
CA ARG A 64 -62.24 61.98 -1.60
C ARG A 64 -61.29 61.70 -2.76
N THR A 65 -60.23 60.95 -2.53
CA THR A 65 -59.23 60.63 -3.57
C THR A 65 -59.33 59.19 -4.05
N SER A 66 -59.03 58.99 -5.34
CA SER A 66 -58.93 57.69 -5.99
C SER A 66 -57.65 57.66 -6.83
N PRO A 67 -56.61 56.91 -6.44
CA PRO A 67 -56.55 56.04 -5.25
C PRO A 67 -56.54 56.83 -3.93
N SER A 68 -57.00 56.20 -2.85
CA SER A 68 -57.10 56.83 -1.51
C SER A 68 -55.75 57.07 -0.83
N LYS A 69 -54.66 56.49 -1.35
CA LYS A 69 -53.29 56.63 -0.84
C LYS A 69 -52.38 57.44 -1.77
N ALA A 70 -52.95 58.33 -2.58
CA ALA A 70 -52.16 59.18 -3.45
C ALA A 70 -51.28 60.16 -2.66
N ALA A 71 -50.09 60.47 -3.17
CA ALA A 71 -49.21 61.47 -2.58
C ALA A 71 -49.61 62.88 -3.03
N ALA A 72 -49.22 63.90 -2.24
CA ALA A 72 -49.62 65.29 -2.46
C ALA A 72 -49.15 65.88 -3.81
N ASP A 73 -48.11 65.30 -4.42
CA ASP A 73 -47.53 65.67 -5.72
C ASP A 73 -48.24 65.01 -6.92
N TRP A 74 -49.19 64.10 -6.68
CA TRP A 74 -49.97 63.48 -7.75
C TRP A 74 -50.92 64.48 -8.40
N THR A 75 -51.13 64.36 -9.70
CA THR A 75 -51.95 65.33 -10.45
C THR A 75 -53.39 64.86 -10.53
N VAL A 76 -54.35 65.77 -10.32
CA VAL A 76 -55.76 65.50 -10.55
C VAL A 76 -56.02 65.34 -12.04
N SER A 77 -56.29 64.11 -12.49
CA SER A 77 -56.62 63.84 -13.89
C SER A 77 -58.10 64.00 -14.17
N ARG A 78 -58.95 63.83 -13.16
CA ARG A 78 -60.40 64.05 -13.28
C ARG A 78 -61.01 64.36 -11.92
N GLN A 79 -62.04 65.19 -11.90
CA GLN A 79 -62.87 65.43 -10.71
C GLN A 79 -64.34 65.07 -10.96
N ARG A 80 -65.05 64.70 -9.90
CA ARG A 80 -66.50 64.46 -9.91
C ARG A 80 -67.16 65.01 -8.63
N PRO A 81 -68.20 65.85 -8.73
CA PRO A 81 -68.74 66.40 -9.98
C PRO A 81 -67.75 67.33 -10.70
N GLY A 82 -68.00 67.59 -11.98
CA GLY A 82 -67.12 68.43 -12.81
C GLY A 82 -67.08 69.88 -12.36
N ALA A 83 -66.10 70.64 -12.83
CA ALA A 83 -65.99 72.07 -12.54
C ALA A 83 -67.27 72.81 -12.94
N GLY A 84 -67.70 73.77 -12.13
CA GLY A 84 -68.94 74.52 -12.35
C GLY A 84 -70.21 73.84 -11.85
N ALA A 85 -70.15 72.59 -11.40
CA ALA A 85 -71.30 71.91 -10.81
C ALA A 85 -71.63 72.49 -9.43
N TYR A 86 -72.92 72.58 -9.10
CA TYR A 86 -73.36 72.98 -7.76
C TYR A 86 -73.28 71.80 -6.79
N GLN A 87 -72.53 71.97 -5.69
CA GLN A 87 -72.35 70.95 -4.66
C GLN A 87 -72.85 71.45 -3.30
N VAL A 88 -73.79 70.69 -2.71
CA VAL A 88 -74.29 70.95 -1.35
C VAL A 88 -73.19 70.67 -0.33
N PHE A 89 -73.08 71.50 0.71
CA PHE A 89 -72.10 71.29 1.78
C PHE A 89 -72.23 69.91 2.44
N GLY A 90 -71.09 69.30 2.79
CA GLY A 90 -71.02 67.95 3.38
C GLY A 90 -71.09 66.80 2.38
N GLN A 91 -71.29 67.06 1.09
CA GLN A 91 -71.13 66.06 0.03
C GLN A 91 -69.69 66.03 -0.49
N GLU A 92 -69.25 64.86 -0.94
CA GLU A 92 -67.86 64.62 -1.33
C GLU A 92 -67.60 64.90 -2.82
N VAL A 93 -66.47 65.55 -3.11
CA VAL A 93 -65.88 65.67 -4.45
C VAL A 93 -64.82 64.59 -4.63
N LEU A 94 -65.04 63.67 -5.57
CA LEU A 94 -64.09 62.61 -5.91
C LEU A 94 -63.03 63.12 -6.88
N LEU A 95 -61.77 63.10 -6.47
CA LEU A 95 -60.60 63.36 -7.32
C LEU A 95 -59.98 62.03 -7.77
N ILE A 96 -59.90 61.84 -9.08
CA ILE A 96 -59.14 60.75 -9.70
C ILE A 96 -57.75 61.31 -10.00
N LEU A 97 -56.74 60.63 -9.48
CA LEU A 97 -55.37 61.10 -9.45
C LEU A 97 -54.50 60.24 -10.36
N SER A 98 -53.49 60.87 -10.95
CA SER A 98 -52.47 60.20 -11.76
C SER A 98 -51.11 60.43 -11.12
N GLU A 99 -50.38 59.34 -10.93
CA GLU A 99 -49.01 59.35 -10.42
C GLU A 99 -48.10 60.10 -11.40
N PRO A 100 -47.16 60.94 -10.92
CA PRO A 100 -46.16 61.54 -11.79
C PRO A 100 -45.34 60.45 -12.46
N VAL A 101 -45.26 60.49 -13.80
CA VAL A 101 -44.38 59.60 -14.57
C VAL A 101 -42.95 59.99 -14.25
N GLN A 102 -42.28 59.23 -13.38
CA GLN A 102 -40.85 59.41 -13.15
C GLN A 102 -40.08 59.00 -14.42
N PRO A 103 -39.14 59.81 -14.91
CA PRO A 103 -38.30 59.42 -16.02
C PRO A 103 -37.45 58.21 -15.61
N VAL A 104 -37.59 57.08 -16.31
CA VAL A 104 -36.74 55.92 -16.12
C VAL A 104 -35.34 56.27 -16.64
N PRO A 105 -34.27 56.16 -15.83
CA PRO A 105 -32.92 56.35 -16.33
C PRO A 105 -32.59 55.23 -17.32
N VAL A 106 -32.40 55.57 -18.59
CA VAL A 106 -31.83 54.65 -19.59
C VAL A 106 -30.34 54.45 -19.28
N PRO A 107 -29.88 53.20 -19.09
CA PRO A 107 -28.45 52.95 -18.90
C PRO A 107 -27.70 53.33 -20.18
N VAL A 108 -26.66 54.16 -20.06
CA VAL A 108 -25.78 54.48 -21.18
C VAL A 108 -24.78 53.33 -21.33
N PRO A 109 -24.77 52.60 -22.46
CA PRO A 109 -23.80 51.52 -22.68
C PRO A 109 -22.39 52.08 -22.81
N VAL A 110 -21.40 51.30 -22.40
CA VAL A 110 -19.97 51.63 -22.50
C VAL A 110 -19.32 50.80 -23.61
N LEU A 111 -18.34 51.39 -24.31
CA LEU A 111 -17.55 50.70 -25.32
C LEU A 111 -16.49 49.80 -24.67
N VAL A 112 -16.38 48.57 -25.15
CA VAL A 112 -15.32 47.65 -24.74
C VAL A 112 -13.98 48.11 -25.34
N PRO A 113 -12.94 48.35 -24.52
CA PRO A 113 -11.62 48.72 -25.00
C PRO A 113 -10.94 47.57 -25.78
N ASP A 114 -10.01 47.92 -26.66
CA ASP A 114 -9.14 46.95 -27.31
C ASP A 114 -7.98 46.57 -26.38
N LEU A 115 -7.89 45.29 -26.03
CA LEU A 115 -6.89 44.72 -25.14
C LEU A 115 -5.86 43.89 -25.91
N ILE A 116 -6.04 43.67 -27.21
CA ILE A 116 -5.15 42.81 -28.01
C ILE A 116 -3.74 43.38 -28.01
N ASP A 117 -2.73 42.51 -27.85
CA ASP A 117 -1.31 42.86 -27.77
C ASP A 117 -0.89 43.77 -26.60
N HIS A 118 -1.82 44.13 -25.70
CA HIS A 118 -1.48 44.76 -24.42
C HIS A 118 -0.95 43.73 -23.41
N ASN A 119 -0.15 44.21 -22.45
CA ASN A 119 0.21 43.43 -21.28
C ASN A 119 -0.95 43.39 -20.26
N GLU A 120 -0.86 42.53 -19.24
CA GLU A 120 -1.95 42.32 -18.28
C GLU A 120 -2.28 43.56 -17.44
N ASP A 121 -1.26 44.29 -17.01
CA ASP A 121 -1.44 45.50 -16.19
C ASP A 121 -2.07 46.63 -17.02
N GLU A 122 -1.63 46.80 -18.26
CA GLU A 122 -2.22 47.73 -19.24
C GLU A 122 -3.67 47.35 -19.57
N ALA A 123 -3.93 46.08 -19.88
CA ALA A 123 -5.25 45.59 -20.21
C ALA A 123 -6.23 45.78 -19.04
N LYS A 124 -5.80 45.47 -17.82
CA LYS A 124 -6.59 45.71 -16.60
C LYS A 124 -6.91 47.20 -16.44
N ALA A 125 -5.92 48.07 -16.58
CA ALA A 125 -6.11 49.51 -16.46
C ALA A 125 -7.09 50.06 -17.52
N LEU A 126 -7.04 49.56 -18.75
CA LEU A 126 -7.96 49.96 -19.82
C LEU A 126 -9.41 49.55 -19.53
N VAL A 127 -9.63 48.34 -19.00
CA VAL A 127 -10.97 47.83 -18.63
C VAL A 127 -11.53 48.55 -17.41
N GLU A 128 -10.72 48.78 -16.37
CA GLU A 128 -11.14 49.52 -15.17
C GLU A 128 -11.47 50.98 -15.50
N LYS A 129 -10.71 51.61 -16.41
CA LYS A 129 -11.00 52.96 -16.91
C LYS A 129 -12.34 53.04 -17.65
N ALA A 130 -12.78 51.95 -18.25
CA ALA A 130 -14.08 51.83 -18.91
C ALA A 130 -15.22 51.45 -17.94
N GLU A 131 -15.00 51.39 -16.63
CA GLU A 131 -16.00 50.95 -15.64
C GLU A 131 -16.51 49.51 -15.89
N LEU A 132 -15.65 48.67 -16.47
CA LEU A 132 -15.92 47.26 -16.78
C LEU A 132 -15.12 46.34 -15.83
N VAL A 133 -15.48 45.05 -15.79
CA VAL A 133 -14.84 44.06 -14.91
C VAL A 133 -13.84 43.21 -15.70
N TYR A 134 -12.55 43.28 -15.34
CA TYR A 134 -11.50 42.52 -16.01
C TYR A 134 -11.35 41.08 -15.46
N VAL A 135 -11.42 40.08 -16.33
CA VAL A 135 -11.19 38.67 -15.98
C VAL A 135 -10.14 38.04 -16.91
N PRO A 136 -8.89 37.87 -16.45
CA PRO A 136 -7.85 37.23 -17.26
C PRO A 136 -8.02 35.70 -17.31
N ARG A 137 -7.73 35.10 -18.45
CA ARG A 137 -7.69 33.65 -18.69
C ARG A 137 -6.33 33.25 -19.25
N ILE A 138 -5.65 32.26 -18.70
CA ILE A 138 -4.31 31.89 -19.17
C ILE A 138 -4.41 30.79 -20.24
N VAL A 139 -3.92 31.08 -21.45
CA VAL A 139 -3.81 30.11 -22.55
C VAL A 139 -2.34 29.71 -22.80
N LYS A 140 -2.09 28.41 -23.02
CA LYS A 140 -0.76 27.88 -23.35
C LYS A 140 -0.53 28.02 -24.85
N ASP A 141 0.24 29.01 -25.27
CA ASP A 141 0.59 29.14 -26.68
C ASP A 141 1.94 29.85 -26.86
N GLY A 142 2.84 29.21 -27.61
CA GLY A 142 4.25 29.60 -27.70
C GLY A 142 4.52 30.58 -28.83
N LYS A 143 4.87 31.84 -28.47
CA LYS A 143 5.87 32.71 -29.15
C LYS A 143 5.93 34.15 -28.60
N ARG A 144 5.02 34.58 -27.72
CA ARG A 144 5.11 35.86 -26.96
C ARG A 144 4.43 35.76 -25.59
N PRO A 145 5.15 35.47 -24.49
CA PRO A 145 4.56 35.40 -23.16
C PRO A 145 4.23 36.82 -22.63
N GLY A 146 3.11 36.96 -21.91
CA GLY A 146 2.66 38.18 -21.24
C GLY A 146 1.84 39.14 -22.09
N ARG A 147 1.11 38.65 -23.10
CA ARG A 147 0.23 39.45 -23.97
C ARG A 147 -1.15 38.85 -24.13
N VAL A 148 -2.17 39.70 -24.23
CA VAL A 148 -3.55 39.30 -24.56
C VAL A 148 -3.63 38.89 -26.03
N VAL A 149 -4.29 37.78 -26.32
CA VAL A 149 -4.42 37.21 -27.67
C VAL A 149 -5.85 37.13 -28.17
N SER A 150 -6.79 37.05 -27.26
CA SER A 150 -8.21 37.13 -27.55
C SER A 150 -8.90 37.78 -26.38
N GLN A 151 -10.01 38.44 -26.66
CA GLN A 151 -10.90 38.98 -25.65
C GLN A 151 -12.34 38.70 -26.03
N GLN A 152 -13.20 38.70 -25.03
CA GLN A 152 -14.65 38.69 -25.19
C GLN A 152 -15.25 39.57 -24.08
N PRO A 153 -16.10 40.56 -24.38
CA PRO A 153 -16.64 40.92 -25.69
C PRO A 153 -15.64 41.57 -26.67
N ARG A 154 -16.03 41.74 -27.94
CA ARG A 154 -15.10 42.21 -29.00
C ARG A 154 -14.71 43.67 -28.78
N PRO A 155 -13.53 44.12 -29.24
CA PRO A 155 -13.17 45.53 -29.21
C PRO A 155 -14.25 46.40 -29.88
N GLY A 156 -14.66 47.48 -29.21
CA GLY A 156 -15.69 48.41 -29.69
C GLY A 156 -17.15 47.95 -29.51
N GLU A 157 -17.39 46.79 -28.90
CA GLU A 157 -18.76 46.32 -28.58
C GLU A 157 -19.38 47.19 -27.46
N LEU A 158 -20.69 47.45 -27.55
CA LEU A 158 -21.44 48.20 -26.54
C LEU A 158 -21.98 47.24 -25.48
N VAL A 159 -21.62 47.47 -24.23
CA VAL A 159 -22.02 46.64 -23.09
C VAL A 159 -22.51 47.47 -21.93
N ASP A 160 -23.29 46.87 -21.04
CA ASP A 160 -23.71 47.54 -19.81
C ASP A 160 -22.51 47.80 -18.89
N ARG A 161 -22.58 48.83 -18.06
CA ARG A 161 -21.57 49.08 -17.02
C ARG A 161 -21.38 47.85 -16.13
N ALA A 162 -20.17 47.65 -15.64
CA ALA A 162 -19.77 46.48 -14.86
C ALA A 162 -19.90 45.13 -15.61
N SER A 163 -20.10 45.13 -16.94
CA SER A 163 -19.99 43.91 -17.74
C SER A 163 -18.59 43.31 -17.65
N VAL A 164 -18.52 41.98 -17.71
CA VAL A 164 -17.26 41.24 -17.61
C VAL A 164 -16.58 41.18 -18.97
N VAL A 165 -15.35 41.69 -19.04
CA VAL A 165 -14.45 41.53 -20.18
C VAL A 165 -13.43 40.45 -19.83
N THR A 166 -13.53 39.33 -20.54
CA THR A 166 -12.55 38.24 -20.45
C THR A 166 -11.43 38.45 -21.44
N ALA A 167 -10.18 38.26 -21.03
CA ALA A 167 -9.01 38.35 -21.89
C ALA A 167 -8.15 37.09 -21.76
N ASP A 168 -7.94 36.38 -22.86
CA ASP A 168 -7.01 35.26 -22.91
C ASP A 168 -5.57 35.79 -23.05
N ILE A 169 -4.73 35.48 -22.08
CA ILE A 169 -3.34 35.90 -21.98
C ILE A 169 -2.44 34.70 -22.29
N ARG A 170 -1.50 34.89 -23.21
CA ARG A 170 -0.41 33.93 -23.41
C ARG A 170 0.54 34.00 -22.23
N ARG A 171 0.58 32.97 -21.38
CA ARG A 171 1.59 32.84 -20.32
C ARG A 171 2.07 31.40 -20.23
N LEU A 172 3.36 31.21 -19.95
CA LEU A 172 3.79 29.94 -19.39
C LEU A 172 3.12 29.80 -18.01
N PRO A 173 2.48 28.66 -17.68
CA PRO A 173 1.90 28.48 -16.36
C PRO A 173 2.98 28.77 -15.31
N MET A 174 2.68 29.67 -14.37
CA MET A 174 3.59 29.93 -13.26
C MET A 174 3.81 28.62 -12.51
N ILE A 175 5.02 28.08 -12.61
CA ILE A 175 5.44 26.92 -11.85
C ILE A 175 5.72 27.44 -10.45
N LYS A 176 4.83 27.12 -9.49
CA LYS A 176 5.09 27.45 -8.08
C LYS A 176 6.36 26.70 -7.65
N PRO A 177 7.41 27.40 -7.22
CA PRO A 177 8.63 26.74 -6.81
C PRO A 177 8.38 25.97 -5.50
N VAL A 178 9.12 24.88 -5.36
CA VAL A 178 9.11 24.00 -4.20
C VAL A 178 10.42 24.22 -3.43
N VAL A 179 10.33 24.24 -2.11
CA VAL A 179 11.52 24.35 -1.25
C VAL A 179 12.20 22.99 -1.14
N VAL A 180 13.50 22.96 -1.43
CA VAL A 180 14.34 21.77 -1.27
C VAL A 180 14.48 21.45 0.22
N PRO A 181 14.10 20.24 0.68
CA PRO A 181 14.29 19.85 2.08
C PRO A 181 15.77 19.69 2.42
N ASN A 182 16.12 19.92 3.69
CA ASN A 182 17.43 19.55 4.21
C ASN A 182 17.39 18.10 4.69
N VAL A 183 18.13 17.24 4.00
CA VAL A 183 18.24 15.80 4.27
C VAL A 183 19.65 15.39 4.70
N VAL A 184 20.55 16.35 4.96
CA VAL A 184 21.85 16.09 5.58
C VAL A 184 21.63 15.45 6.95
N ASP A 185 22.49 14.49 7.31
CA ASP A 185 22.44 13.69 8.53
C ASP A 185 21.20 12.76 8.66
N GLN A 186 20.41 12.61 7.60
CA GLN A 186 19.30 11.64 7.56
C GLN A 186 19.73 10.31 6.93
N THR A 187 18.97 9.25 7.22
CA THR A 187 19.13 7.96 6.53
C THR A 187 18.68 8.06 5.07
N GLU A 188 19.18 7.19 4.19
CA GLU A 188 18.73 7.13 2.79
C GLU A 188 17.21 7.04 2.67
N THR A 189 16.58 6.24 3.54
CA THR A 189 15.13 6.01 3.54
C THR A 189 14.35 7.27 3.90
N ASP A 190 14.80 8.01 4.92
CA ASP A 190 14.13 9.23 5.37
C ASP A 190 14.37 10.39 4.40
N ALA A 191 15.61 10.52 3.90
CA ALA A 191 15.98 11.51 2.89
C ALA A 191 15.15 11.35 1.60
N ARG A 192 14.98 10.11 1.12
CA ARG A 192 14.16 9.80 -0.05
C ARG A 192 12.71 10.24 0.16
N ARG A 193 12.11 9.88 1.30
CA ARG A 193 10.73 10.28 1.64
C ARG A 193 10.58 11.79 1.66
N ALA A 194 11.50 12.50 2.31
CA ALA A 194 11.45 13.96 2.41
C ALA A 194 11.49 14.65 1.03
N VAL A 195 12.33 14.16 0.11
CA VAL A 195 12.46 14.70 -1.26
C VAL A 195 11.24 14.36 -2.12
N GLU A 196 10.73 13.14 -2.05
CA GLU A 196 9.60 12.70 -2.87
C GLU A 196 8.26 13.36 -2.45
N ILE A 197 8.05 13.62 -1.15
CA ILE A 197 6.86 14.32 -0.63
C ILE A 197 6.67 15.69 -1.28
N VAL A 198 7.78 16.39 -1.55
CA VAL A 198 7.76 17.71 -2.17
C VAL A 198 7.79 17.66 -3.71
N LYS A 199 7.63 16.46 -4.31
CA LYS A 199 7.64 16.25 -5.77
C LYS A 199 8.98 16.60 -6.44
N LEU A 200 10.09 16.40 -5.72
CA LEU A 200 11.44 16.47 -6.28
C LEU A 200 11.95 15.04 -6.59
N VAL A 201 13.00 14.92 -7.40
CA VAL A 201 13.57 13.63 -7.80
C VAL A 201 14.79 13.32 -6.93
N PHE A 202 14.79 12.18 -6.25
CA PHE A 202 15.90 11.74 -5.39
C PHE A 202 16.96 10.96 -6.18
N ASP A 203 18.21 11.44 -6.22
CA ASP A 203 19.35 10.82 -6.90
C ASP A 203 20.47 10.47 -5.90
N PRO A 204 20.51 9.25 -5.34
CA PRO A 204 21.52 8.86 -4.37
C PRO A 204 22.86 8.50 -5.04
N ARG A 205 23.97 8.99 -4.48
CA ARG A 205 25.35 8.68 -4.87
C ARG A 205 26.15 8.21 -3.67
N ILE A 206 26.76 7.04 -3.76
CA ILE A 206 27.61 6.50 -2.70
C ILE A 206 29.03 7.02 -2.94
N VAL A 207 29.54 7.84 -2.02
CA VAL A 207 30.85 8.51 -2.17
C VAL A 207 31.97 7.85 -1.39
N LYS A 208 31.66 7.13 -0.31
CA LYS A 208 32.62 6.32 0.44
C LYS A 208 31.98 5.05 0.99
N ASP A 209 32.74 3.98 0.87
CA ASP A 209 32.54 2.70 1.53
C ASP A 209 33.47 2.68 2.76
N GLY A 210 32.92 2.70 3.99
CA GLY A 210 33.70 2.80 5.23
C GLY A 210 32.85 2.61 6.50
N PRO A 211 33.30 3.01 7.71
CA PRO A 211 32.51 2.92 8.96
C PRO A 211 31.38 3.99 9.05
N GLY A 212 30.87 4.45 7.91
CA GLY A 212 29.84 5.48 7.84
C GLY A 212 28.50 4.96 8.40
N LEU A 213 27.71 5.86 8.98
CA LEU A 213 26.43 5.53 9.63
C LEU A 213 25.27 5.28 8.64
N GLY A 214 25.53 5.21 7.33
CA GLY A 214 24.48 5.13 6.31
C GLY A 214 23.72 6.45 6.14
N LEU A 215 24.38 7.56 6.44
CA LEU A 215 23.80 8.89 6.47
C LEU A 215 24.18 9.69 5.23
N VAL A 216 23.30 10.64 4.89
CA VAL A 216 23.58 11.68 3.91
C VAL A 216 24.62 12.64 4.46
N VAL A 217 25.76 12.75 3.79
CA VAL A 217 26.81 13.72 4.15
C VAL A 217 26.69 15.03 3.38
N ARG A 218 26.11 14.98 2.18
CA ARG A 218 26.01 16.16 1.33
C ARG A 218 24.82 16.03 0.40
N GLN A 219 24.22 17.17 0.08
CA GLN A 219 23.16 17.27 -0.90
C GLN A 219 23.39 18.45 -1.84
N SER A 220 22.86 18.34 -3.06
CA SER A 220 22.78 19.42 -4.02
C SER A 220 21.46 19.30 -4.80
N PRO A 221 20.61 20.34 -4.84
CA PRO A 221 20.80 21.68 -4.26
C PRO A 221 20.77 21.75 -2.72
N LYS A 222 21.26 22.88 -2.15
CA LYS A 222 21.23 23.11 -0.69
C LYS A 222 19.79 23.20 -0.18
N GLY A 223 19.57 22.69 1.04
CA GLY A 223 18.27 22.79 1.72
C GLY A 223 17.84 24.24 1.88
N GLY A 224 16.53 24.49 1.75
CA GLY A 224 15.92 25.82 1.79
C GLY A 224 15.88 26.54 0.44
N LEU A 225 16.56 26.04 -0.61
CA LEU A 225 16.50 26.64 -1.95
C LEU A 225 15.13 26.39 -2.60
N ALA A 226 14.57 27.41 -3.25
CA ALA A 226 13.34 27.27 -4.03
C ALA A 226 13.66 26.84 -5.48
N VAL A 227 13.15 25.69 -5.92
CA VAL A 227 13.41 25.11 -7.24
C VAL A 227 12.12 24.69 -7.94
N ALA A 228 12.17 24.39 -9.24
CA ALA A 228 11.01 23.86 -9.95
C ALA A 228 10.66 22.43 -9.45
N PRO A 229 9.38 22.03 -9.38
CA PRO A 229 8.98 20.64 -9.19
C PRO A 229 9.67 19.72 -10.22
N GLY A 230 10.03 18.52 -9.80
CA GLY A 230 10.78 17.56 -10.62
C GLY A 230 12.29 17.84 -10.73
N THR A 231 12.81 18.88 -10.07
CA THR A 231 14.26 19.11 -9.98
C THR A 231 14.93 17.92 -9.28
N VAL A 232 16.08 17.49 -9.80
CA VAL A 232 16.88 16.40 -9.23
C VAL A 232 17.66 16.92 -8.02
N VAL A 233 17.49 16.25 -6.89
CA VAL A 233 18.27 16.44 -5.67
C VAL A 233 19.26 15.28 -5.59
N THR A 234 20.51 15.57 -5.92
CA THR A 234 21.61 14.62 -5.78
C THR A 234 22.07 14.59 -4.33
N VAL A 235 22.17 13.38 -3.78
CA VAL A 235 22.47 13.15 -2.37
C VAL A 235 23.66 12.21 -2.26
N GLU A 236 24.72 12.67 -1.60
CA GLU A 236 25.93 11.91 -1.33
C GLU A 236 25.78 11.19 0.02
N ILE A 237 25.89 9.85 0.00
CA ILE A 237 25.66 8.98 1.15
C ILE A 237 26.99 8.28 1.49
N GLU A 238 27.35 8.30 2.77
CA GLU A 238 28.43 7.47 3.30
C GLU A 238 27.84 6.15 3.79
N ARG A 239 28.13 5.06 3.06
CA ARG A 239 27.60 3.74 3.41
C ARG A 239 28.59 2.99 4.29
N ALA A 240 28.03 2.32 5.31
CA ALA A 240 28.72 1.28 6.06
C ALA A 240 29.16 0.17 5.10
N SER A 241 30.45 0.09 4.76
CA SER A 241 31.00 -1.11 4.12
C SER A 241 31.48 -2.05 5.21
N ALA A 242 30.57 -2.90 5.66
CA ALA A 242 30.90 -4.15 6.32
C ALA A 242 29.65 -5.02 6.38
N GLY A 243 29.48 -5.92 5.40
CA GLY A 243 29.09 -7.27 5.81
C GLY A 243 30.14 -7.76 6.82
N PRO A 244 29.80 -8.57 7.83
CA PRO A 244 30.78 -9.06 8.79
C PRO A 244 31.95 -9.67 8.01
N ALA A 245 33.17 -9.22 8.30
CA ALA A 245 34.37 -9.79 7.70
C ALA A 245 34.29 -11.32 7.84
N PRO A 246 34.56 -12.10 6.77
CA PRO A 246 34.47 -13.54 6.86
C PRO A 246 35.36 -14.01 8.00
N VAL A 247 34.79 -14.75 8.95
CA VAL A 247 35.55 -15.34 10.04
C VAL A 247 36.54 -16.30 9.41
N ARG A 248 37.83 -16.00 9.54
CA ARG A 248 38.91 -16.84 9.04
C ARG A 248 39.33 -17.86 10.10
N THR A 249 39.76 -19.00 9.62
CA THR A 249 40.25 -20.12 10.43
C THR A 249 41.45 -20.73 9.74
N VAL A 250 42.33 -21.36 10.51
CA VAL A 250 43.56 -21.98 10.00
C VAL A 250 43.29 -23.43 9.66
N VAL A 251 43.73 -23.88 8.49
CA VAL A 251 43.63 -25.29 8.09
C VAL A 251 44.54 -26.14 8.99
N PRO A 252 43.98 -27.13 9.73
CA PRO A 252 44.76 -27.99 10.62
C PRO A 252 45.62 -28.99 9.84
N ASP A 253 46.69 -29.49 10.46
CA ASP A 253 47.49 -30.59 9.91
C ASP A 253 46.87 -31.96 10.24
N VAL A 254 46.41 -32.65 9.20
CA VAL A 254 45.80 -33.97 9.26
C VAL A 254 46.61 -35.04 8.52
N VAL A 255 47.77 -34.71 7.97
CA VAL A 255 48.63 -35.69 7.28
C VAL A 255 49.11 -36.76 8.28
N GLY A 256 49.05 -38.03 7.88
CA GLY A 256 49.39 -39.17 8.73
C GLY A 256 48.30 -39.58 9.74
N ARG A 257 47.21 -38.82 9.89
CA ARG A 257 46.09 -39.19 10.76
C ARG A 257 45.18 -40.22 10.09
N ARG A 258 44.36 -40.92 10.90
CA ARG A 258 43.26 -41.76 10.42
C ARG A 258 42.07 -40.88 10.01
N GLU A 259 41.28 -41.33 9.04
CA GLU A 259 40.10 -40.62 8.53
C GLU A 259 39.16 -40.08 9.63
N PRO A 260 38.76 -40.83 10.67
CA PRO A 260 37.88 -40.31 11.72
C PRO A 260 38.49 -39.12 12.48
N SER A 261 39.78 -39.23 12.83
CA SER A 261 40.50 -38.17 13.56
C SER A 261 40.79 -36.95 12.68
N ALA A 262 41.04 -37.14 11.38
CA ALA A 262 41.20 -36.06 10.42
C ALA A 262 39.89 -35.26 10.24
N ARG A 263 38.76 -35.98 10.13
CA ARG A 263 37.43 -35.37 10.02
C ARG A 263 37.07 -34.55 11.25
N GLU A 264 37.39 -35.04 12.44
CA GLU A 264 37.18 -34.34 13.70
C GLU A 264 38.01 -33.05 13.77
N ALA A 265 39.32 -33.12 13.50
CA ALA A 265 40.20 -31.96 13.52
C ALA A 265 39.76 -30.85 12.55
N ILE A 266 39.34 -31.21 11.33
CA ILE A 266 38.80 -30.28 10.33
C ILE A 266 37.46 -29.70 10.80
N GLY A 267 36.61 -30.50 11.44
CA GLY A 267 35.34 -30.06 12.02
C GLY A 267 35.50 -29.05 13.16
N VAL A 268 36.49 -29.24 14.05
CA VAL A 268 36.80 -28.28 15.14
C VAL A 268 37.21 -26.92 14.56
N ALA A 269 37.94 -26.90 13.46
CA ALA A 269 38.28 -25.68 12.72
C ALA A 269 37.09 -25.05 11.96
N ARG A 270 35.88 -25.63 12.06
CA ARG A 270 34.66 -25.27 11.32
C ARG A 270 34.83 -25.32 9.80
N LEU A 271 35.64 -26.27 9.33
CA LEU A 271 35.88 -26.54 7.92
C LEU A 271 35.09 -27.79 7.47
N ARG A 272 34.89 -27.94 6.16
CA ARG A 272 34.17 -29.08 5.58
C ARG A 272 35.16 -30.16 5.15
N PHE A 273 34.95 -31.39 5.60
CA PHE A 273 35.78 -32.55 5.25
C PHE A 273 35.33 -33.19 3.94
N GLN A 274 36.27 -33.44 3.03
CA GLN A 274 36.06 -34.26 1.83
C GLN A 274 37.24 -35.23 1.66
N SER A 275 36.96 -36.52 1.46
CA SER A 275 38.00 -37.53 1.27
C SER A 275 38.00 -38.11 -0.16
N ARG A 276 39.18 -38.56 -0.60
CA ARG A 276 39.38 -39.29 -1.85
C ARG A 276 40.37 -40.43 -1.63
N VAL A 277 40.04 -41.64 -2.04
CA VAL A 277 40.95 -42.79 -1.93
C VAL A 277 41.84 -42.86 -3.17
N VAL A 278 43.16 -42.76 -3.02
CA VAL A 278 44.07 -42.53 -4.17
C VAL A 278 45.06 -43.67 -4.42
N ARG A 279 45.71 -44.22 -3.38
CA ARG A 279 46.79 -45.21 -3.55
C ARG A 279 46.82 -46.25 -2.42
N PRO A 280 47.33 -47.47 -2.67
CA PRO A 280 47.55 -48.44 -1.60
C PRO A 280 48.61 -47.92 -0.62
N GLY A 281 48.41 -48.15 0.68
CA GLY A 281 49.36 -47.75 1.73
C GLY A 281 49.58 -48.88 2.74
N THR A 282 50.41 -48.64 3.75
CA THR A 282 50.73 -49.60 4.82
C THR A 282 49.51 -50.03 5.62
N ALA A 283 48.53 -49.14 5.76
CA ALA A 283 47.21 -49.38 6.31
C ALA A 283 46.18 -48.57 5.53
N ALA A 284 44.92 -49.01 5.50
CA ALA A 284 43.83 -48.26 4.87
C ALA A 284 43.34 -47.10 5.75
N GLY A 285 42.84 -46.04 5.10
CA GLY A 285 42.22 -44.89 5.79
C GLY A 285 43.21 -43.92 6.44
N ILE A 286 44.49 -43.93 6.04
CA ILE A 286 45.51 -42.97 6.47
C ILE A 286 45.57 -41.81 5.46
N VAL A 287 45.64 -40.59 5.98
CA VAL A 287 45.82 -39.38 5.17
C VAL A 287 47.24 -39.29 4.62
N LEU A 288 47.36 -39.23 3.30
CA LEU A 288 48.63 -39.01 2.59
C LEU A 288 48.89 -37.53 2.32
N ASN A 289 47.83 -36.79 2.00
CA ASN A 289 47.93 -35.41 1.58
C ASN A 289 46.62 -34.67 1.90
N GLN A 290 46.74 -33.35 2.05
CA GLN A 290 45.60 -32.46 2.24
C GLN A 290 45.71 -31.23 1.35
N ARG A 291 44.57 -30.68 0.95
CA ARG A 291 44.48 -29.39 0.24
C ARG A 291 43.29 -28.59 0.79
N PRO A 292 43.48 -27.31 1.18
CA PRO A 292 44.73 -26.54 1.22
C PRO A 292 45.78 -27.09 2.21
N PRO A 293 47.07 -26.70 2.10
CA PRO A 293 48.11 -27.16 3.02
C PRO A 293 47.87 -26.64 4.45
N ALA A 294 48.41 -27.35 5.43
CA ALA A 294 48.30 -26.95 6.84
C ALA A 294 48.86 -25.53 7.06
N GLY A 295 48.23 -24.77 7.94
CA GLY A 295 48.61 -23.38 8.22
C GLY A 295 48.01 -22.34 7.26
N THR A 296 47.34 -22.76 6.18
CA THR A 296 46.65 -21.83 5.27
C THR A 296 45.46 -21.18 5.99
N GLU A 297 45.33 -19.85 5.90
CA GLU A 297 44.12 -19.15 6.32
C GLU A 297 43.03 -19.26 5.26
N VAL A 298 41.85 -19.70 5.68
CA VAL A 298 40.67 -19.83 4.80
C VAL A 298 39.42 -19.35 5.52
N ASP A 299 38.36 -19.09 4.76
CA ASP A 299 37.07 -18.73 5.33
C ASP A 299 36.43 -19.96 6.01
N VAL A 300 35.77 -19.74 7.15
CA VAL A 300 34.98 -20.76 7.83
C VAL A 300 33.98 -21.39 6.85
N GLY A 301 33.89 -22.72 6.85
CA GLY A 301 33.07 -23.49 5.91
C GLY A 301 33.78 -23.90 4.62
N SER A 302 35.02 -23.47 4.39
CA SER A 302 35.84 -23.94 3.26
C SER A 302 36.07 -25.45 3.30
N VAL A 303 36.20 -26.06 2.11
CA VAL A 303 36.38 -27.51 1.97
C VAL A 303 37.86 -27.87 2.02
N VAL A 304 38.22 -28.82 2.89
CA VAL A 304 39.53 -29.46 2.95
C VAL A 304 39.42 -30.84 2.31
N VAL A 305 40.11 -31.03 1.19
CA VAL A 305 40.18 -32.29 0.46
C VAL A 305 41.37 -33.11 0.95
N VAL A 306 41.14 -34.37 1.28
CA VAL A 306 42.10 -35.26 1.91
C VAL A 306 42.26 -36.54 1.08
N ASP A 307 43.50 -36.88 0.73
CA ASP A 307 43.81 -38.12 0.00
C ASP A 307 44.10 -39.26 0.98
N LEU A 308 43.34 -40.35 0.89
CA LEU A 308 43.40 -41.52 1.77
C LEU A 308 44.07 -42.73 1.10
N THR A 309 44.69 -43.57 1.92
CA THR A 309 45.22 -44.89 1.52
C THR A 309 44.11 -45.95 1.39
N ARG A 310 44.26 -46.86 0.42
CA ARG A 310 43.49 -48.13 0.33
C ARG A 310 44.30 -49.32 0.86
N GLU A 311 43.61 -50.41 1.15
CA GLU A 311 44.24 -51.67 1.57
C GLU A 311 45.24 -52.18 0.51
N PRO A 312 46.40 -52.73 0.94
CA PRO A 312 47.24 -53.52 0.05
C PRO A 312 46.45 -54.68 -0.53
N LYS A 313 46.63 -54.97 -1.83
CA LYS A 313 46.11 -56.22 -2.38
C LYS A 313 46.86 -57.39 -1.74
N PRO A 314 46.18 -58.50 -1.37
CA PRO A 314 46.86 -59.68 -0.86
C PRO A 314 47.81 -60.22 -1.93
N LYS A 315 48.98 -60.70 -1.50
CA LYS A 315 49.92 -61.39 -2.40
C LYS A 315 49.32 -62.76 -2.74
N LEU A 316 49.13 -63.02 -4.03
CA LEU A 316 48.63 -64.31 -4.51
C LEU A 316 49.81 -65.22 -4.86
N VAL A 317 49.73 -66.47 -4.44
CA VAL A 317 50.70 -67.53 -4.76
C VAL A 317 49.97 -68.72 -5.40
N PRO A 318 50.56 -69.40 -6.39
CA PRO A 318 49.97 -70.60 -6.97
C PRO A 318 50.03 -71.76 -5.97
N VAL A 319 48.92 -72.48 -5.82
CA VAL A 319 48.88 -73.70 -5.00
C VAL A 319 49.73 -74.80 -5.68
N PRO A 320 50.71 -75.40 -4.99
CA PRO A 320 51.52 -76.48 -5.55
C PRO A 320 50.69 -77.71 -5.91
N ASP A 321 51.19 -78.52 -6.85
CA ASP A 321 50.63 -79.85 -7.10
C ASP A 321 51.19 -80.85 -6.09
N LEU A 322 50.31 -81.30 -5.20
CA LEU A 322 50.60 -82.19 -4.09
C LEU A 322 50.14 -83.62 -4.40
N LEU A 323 49.43 -83.87 -5.51
CA LEU A 323 48.93 -85.19 -5.85
C LEU A 323 50.08 -86.20 -6.00
N ASN A 324 49.89 -87.40 -5.45
CA ASN A 324 50.89 -88.46 -5.44
C ASN A 324 52.22 -88.09 -4.74
N ARG A 325 52.24 -87.06 -3.90
CA ARG A 325 53.40 -86.71 -3.04
C ARG A 325 53.28 -87.35 -1.66
N SER A 326 54.42 -87.59 -1.02
CA SER A 326 54.47 -88.01 0.39
C SER A 326 54.06 -86.86 1.32
N GLU A 327 53.70 -87.17 2.57
CA GLU A 327 53.28 -86.15 3.55
C GLU A 327 54.35 -85.09 3.79
N ASP A 328 55.61 -85.50 3.97
CA ASP A 328 56.73 -84.59 4.21
C ASP A 328 57.04 -83.73 2.96
N GLU A 329 56.95 -84.30 1.75
CA GLU A 329 57.09 -83.55 0.51
C GLU A 329 55.95 -82.55 0.31
N ALA A 330 54.71 -82.95 0.61
CA ALA A 330 53.54 -82.10 0.46
C ALA A 330 53.56 -80.93 1.46
N ARG A 331 53.91 -81.20 2.72
CA ARG A 331 54.09 -80.19 3.76
C ARG A 331 55.20 -79.20 3.37
N GLY A 332 56.36 -79.70 2.96
CA GLY A 332 57.48 -78.85 2.52
C GLY A 332 57.13 -77.99 1.29
N ALA A 333 56.36 -78.52 0.34
CA ALA A 333 55.92 -77.78 -0.84
C ALA A 333 54.92 -76.66 -0.50
N VAL A 334 53.95 -76.90 0.41
CA VAL A 334 52.95 -75.92 0.85
C VAL A 334 53.58 -74.82 1.70
N GLU A 335 54.39 -75.19 2.69
CA GLU A 335 55.08 -74.23 3.56
C GLU A 335 56.11 -73.40 2.77
N GLY A 336 56.77 -74.00 1.77
CA GLY A 336 57.73 -73.33 0.89
C GLY A 336 57.13 -72.18 0.07
N VAL A 337 55.82 -72.18 -0.16
CA VAL A 337 55.10 -71.07 -0.83
C VAL A 337 54.32 -70.18 0.16
N GLN A 338 54.60 -70.29 1.46
CA GLN A 338 53.94 -69.52 2.54
C GLN A 338 52.43 -69.78 2.65
N LEU A 339 52.00 -71.01 2.35
CA LEU A 339 50.64 -71.50 2.60
C LEU A 339 50.63 -72.33 3.88
N LEU A 340 49.45 -72.51 4.48
CA LEU A 340 49.28 -73.32 5.69
C LEU A 340 48.90 -74.75 5.28
N PHE A 341 49.57 -75.75 5.83
CA PHE A 341 49.27 -77.16 5.56
C PHE A 341 48.28 -77.69 6.59
N ASP A 342 47.16 -78.27 6.13
CA ASP A 342 46.18 -78.94 6.98
C ASP A 342 45.92 -80.37 6.51
N LEU A 343 45.87 -81.30 7.47
CA LEU A 343 45.82 -82.73 7.24
C LEU A 343 44.46 -83.29 7.62
N ILE A 344 43.76 -83.90 6.66
CA ILE A 344 42.52 -84.63 6.93
C ILE A 344 42.72 -86.11 6.54
N GLY A 345 42.74 -86.99 7.54
CA GLY A 345 42.90 -88.44 7.37
C GLY A 345 43.76 -89.07 8.47
N GLY A 346 43.21 -90.03 9.22
CA GLY A 346 43.80 -90.59 10.44
C GLY A 346 44.97 -91.57 10.22
N SER A 347 45.84 -91.64 11.22
CA SER A 347 47.04 -92.50 11.34
C SER A 347 46.81 -93.97 10.99
N ASP A 348 47.69 -94.60 10.20
CA ASP A 348 48.00 -96.03 10.37
C ASP A 348 49.35 -96.21 11.06
N ALA A 349 49.44 -97.23 11.90
CA ALA A 349 50.68 -97.63 12.56
C ALA A 349 51.58 -98.51 11.66
N SER A 350 51.35 -98.52 10.35
CA SER A 350 52.11 -99.32 9.38
C SER A 350 52.92 -98.35 8.53
N GLY A 351 54.24 -98.30 8.73
CA GLY A 351 55.17 -97.36 8.08
C GLY A 351 55.33 -97.52 6.56
N ARG A 352 54.22 -97.47 5.80
CA ARG A 352 54.21 -97.32 4.34
C ARG A 352 53.93 -95.86 4.01
N ALA A 353 54.73 -95.29 3.11
CA ALA A 353 54.53 -93.93 2.62
C ALA A 353 53.13 -93.78 1.99
N ARG A 354 52.30 -92.90 2.58
CA ARG A 354 51.00 -92.54 2.03
C ARG A 354 51.16 -91.37 1.06
N HIS A 355 50.37 -91.41 0.00
CA HIS A 355 50.36 -90.38 -1.03
C HIS A 355 49.07 -89.56 -0.96
N VAL A 356 49.18 -88.26 -1.26
CA VAL A 356 48.02 -87.37 -1.37
C VAL A 356 47.13 -87.81 -2.53
N ILE A 357 45.87 -88.07 -2.25
CA ILE A 357 44.85 -88.43 -3.24
C ILE A 357 43.97 -87.25 -3.64
N ARG A 358 43.85 -86.25 -2.75
CA ARG A 358 43.10 -85.03 -3.01
C ARG A 358 43.74 -83.86 -2.30
N GLN A 359 43.65 -82.70 -2.95
CA GLN A 359 44.02 -81.41 -2.37
C GLN A 359 42.91 -80.39 -2.63
N LEU A 360 42.74 -79.47 -1.70
CA LEU A 360 41.91 -78.28 -1.87
C LEU A 360 42.62 -77.10 -1.18
N PRO A 361 42.82 -75.95 -1.85
CA PRO A 361 42.44 -75.59 -3.22
C PRO A 361 43.18 -76.36 -4.34
N ARG A 362 42.74 -76.23 -5.59
CA ARG A 362 43.28 -77.06 -6.70
C ARG A 362 44.70 -76.64 -7.08
N ALA A 363 45.48 -77.58 -7.62
CA ALA A 363 46.82 -77.28 -8.12
C ALA A 363 46.76 -76.16 -9.18
N GLY A 364 47.66 -75.18 -9.07
CA GLY A 364 47.72 -74.00 -9.94
C GLY A 364 46.73 -72.89 -9.62
N GLU A 365 45.82 -73.05 -8.65
CA GLU A 365 44.90 -72.00 -8.21
C GLU A 365 45.67 -70.86 -7.51
N LEU A 366 45.34 -69.60 -7.79
CA LEU A 366 45.99 -68.44 -7.18
C LEU A 366 45.28 -68.04 -5.89
N VAL A 367 45.93 -68.26 -4.75
CA VAL A 367 45.35 -67.99 -3.42
C VAL A 367 46.21 -67.01 -2.61
N PRO A 368 45.62 -66.25 -1.66
CA PRO A 368 46.38 -65.40 -0.76
C PRO A 368 47.41 -66.20 0.05
N THR A 369 48.60 -65.64 0.27
CA THR A 369 49.56 -66.16 1.25
C THR A 369 48.89 -66.40 2.60
N GLY A 370 49.21 -67.51 3.27
CA GLY A 370 48.57 -67.93 4.53
C GLY A 370 47.22 -68.64 4.35
N THR A 371 46.78 -68.90 3.12
CA THR A 371 45.62 -69.76 2.86
C THR A 371 45.94 -71.21 3.24
N THR A 372 44.98 -71.88 3.87
CA THR A 372 45.10 -73.29 4.25
C THR A 372 44.86 -74.20 3.04
N VAL A 373 45.83 -75.06 2.75
CA VAL A 373 45.73 -76.15 1.79
C VAL A 373 45.45 -77.42 2.56
N THR A 374 44.24 -77.93 2.39
CA THR A 374 43.79 -79.18 2.98
C THR A 374 44.12 -80.34 2.03
N VAL A 375 44.85 -81.33 2.53
CA VAL A 375 45.17 -82.55 1.78
C VAL A 375 44.56 -83.79 2.42
N GLU A 376 44.12 -84.71 1.56
CA GLU A 376 43.62 -86.03 1.94
C GLU A 376 44.61 -87.09 1.46
N PHE A 377 45.00 -87.99 2.37
CA PHE A 377 45.90 -89.10 2.07
C PHE A 377 45.12 -90.40 1.88
N ALA A 378 45.62 -91.28 1.02
CA ALA A 378 45.02 -92.61 0.84
C ALA A 378 45.04 -93.40 2.15
N THR A 379 43.86 -93.78 2.65
CA THR A 379 43.70 -94.76 3.73
C THR A 379 43.19 -96.08 3.16
N ASN A 380 43.72 -97.19 3.65
CA ASN A 380 43.19 -98.54 3.44
C ASN A 380 42.25 -98.88 4.59
N GLU A 381 41.00 -98.41 4.50
CA GLU A 381 39.75 -98.82 5.20
C GLU A 381 38.90 -97.58 5.52
N SER A 382 37.75 -97.44 4.87
CA SER A 382 36.79 -96.36 5.14
C SER A 382 35.70 -96.85 6.09
N THR A 383 35.62 -96.32 7.31
CA THR A 383 34.49 -96.55 8.22
C THR A 383 33.51 -95.39 8.29
N TRP A 384 33.57 -94.45 7.34
CA TRP A 384 32.66 -93.30 7.29
C TRP A 384 31.76 -93.37 6.05
N PRO A 385 30.45 -93.09 6.18
CA PRO A 385 29.56 -93.09 5.04
C PRO A 385 29.87 -91.89 4.14
N SER A 386 29.94 -92.14 2.83
CA SER A 386 30.43 -91.25 1.77
C SER A 386 29.76 -89.86 1.65
N TRP A 387 28.65 -89.63 2.35
CA TRP A 387 27.88 -88.38 2.33
C TRP A 387 28.37 -87.33 3.35
N LEU A 388 29.23 -87.67 4.32
CA LEU A 388 29.77 -86.73 5.31
C LEU A 388 31.00 -85.93 4.82
N LEU A 389 31.72 -86.39 3.79
CA LEU A 389 32.95 -85.76 3.30
C LEU A 389 32.81 -84.34 2.71
N PRO A 390 31.79 -83.97 1.91
CA PRO A 390 31.66 -82.60 1.42
C PRO A 390 31.36 -81.58 2.53
N LEU A 391 30.90 -82.04 3.72
CA LEU A 391 30.48 -81.18 4.82
C LEU A 391 31.65 -80.74 5.71
N LEU A 392 32.72 -81.55 5.83
CA LEU A 392 33.95 -81.18 6.54
C LEU A 392 34.89 -80.32 5.68
N ILE A 393 34.97 -80.59 4.38
CA ILE A 393 35.82 -79.84 3.44
C ILE A 393 35.22 -78.46 3.10
N GLY A 394 33.89 -78.31 3.22
CA GLY A 394 33.21 -77.00 3.06
C GLY A 394 33.52 -75.99 4.17
N PHE A 395 34.08 -76.40 5.31
CA PHE A 395 34.36 -75.51 6.44
C PHE A 395 35.70 -74.76 6.31
N GLY A 396 36.62 -75.21 5.45
CA GLY A 396 37.92 -74.57 5.21
C GLY A 396 37.90 -73.37 4.26
N LEU A 397 36.83 -73.16 3.49
CA LEU A 397 36.73 -72.12 2.45
C LEU A 397 36.03 -70.82 2.88
N LEU A 398 35.77 -70.62 4.19
CA LEU A 398 35.03 -69.46 4.70
C LEU A 398 35.88 -68.48 5.53
N ALA A 399 37.20 -68.49 5.39
CA ALA A 399 38.12 -67.57 6.06
C ALA A 399 38.86 -66.62 5.10
N ALA A 400 38.19 -66.07 4.08
CA ALA A 400 38.73 -64.94 3.31
C ALA A 400 37.62 -64.18 2.55
N GLY A 401 36.60 -63.69 3.26
CA GLY A 401 35.59 -62.87 2.60
C GLY A 401 34.58 -62.28 3.56
N THR A 402 34.50 -60.95 3.57
CA THR A 402 33.47 -60.10 4.19
C THR A 402 33.66 -59.79 5.69
N ALA A 403 34.50 -58.80 5.97
CA ALA A 403 34.29 -57.98 7.15
C ALA A 403 33.56 -56.70 6.75
N ASN A 404 32.49 -56.42 7.51
CA ASN A 404 31.86 -55.14 7.73
C ASN A 404 30.62 -54.78 6.87
N ARG A 405 29.46 -55.26 7.32
CA ARG A 405 28.24 -54.46 7.37
C ARG A 405 27.25 -54.99 8.41
N LEU A 406 26.93 -54.09 9.35
CA LEU A 406 25.68 -53.95 10.13
C LEU A 406 25.52 -54.75 11.46
N GLN A 407 25.60 -53.99 12.55
CA GLN A 407 24.78 -54.13 13.77
C GLN A 407 23.86 -52.88 13.79
N HIS A 408 22.57 -52.86 14.14
CA HIS A 408 21.66 -53.75 14.86
C HIS A 408 20.22 -53.54 14.34
N ARG A 409 19.38 -54.58 14.36
CA ARG A 409 17.96 -54.56 14.79
C ARG A 409 17.32 -55.96 14.66
N ARG A 410 16.84 -56.53 15.78
CA ARG A 410 15.81 -57.58 15.90
C ARG A 410 14.92 -57.13 17.09
N HIS A 411 13.63 -56.85 16.87
CA HIS A 411 12.44 -57.73 17.06
C HIS A 411 12.18 -58.15 18.52
N PRO A 412 10.95 -58.46 18.98
CA PRO A 412 9.70 -58.71 18.21
C PRO A 412 8.40 -58.05 18.77
N ASP A 413 7.32 -58.21 18.00
CA ASP A 413 5.92 -58.00 18.41
C ASP A 413 5.47 -59.03 19.47
N ARG A 414 4.60 -58.63 20.41
CA ARG A 414 3.15 -58.93 20.39
C ARG A 414 2.39 -58.53 21.67
N ILE A 415 1.15 -58.05 21.41
CA ILE A 415 -0.10 -58.11 22.21
C ILE A 415 -0.41 -56.97 23.22
N ARG A 416 -1.58 -56.36 22.99
CA ARG A 416 -2.30 -55.35 23.81
C ARG A 416 -2.90 -55.96 25.09
N PRO A 417 -3.22 -55.11 26.09
CA PRO A 417 -4.64 -54.87 26.40
C PRO A 417 -5.01 -53.38 26.63
N LEU A 418 -6.32 -53.17 26.85
CA LEU A 418 -7.15 -51.95 26.85
C LEU A 418 -7.02 -51.03 28.12
N PRO A 419 -7.72 -49.87 28.19
CA PRO A 419 -7.21 -48.61 28.74
C PRO A 419 -7.57 -48.35 30.22
N GLY A 420 -6.79 -47.48 30.87
CA GLY A 420 -7.06 -46.90 32.18
C GLY A 420 -7.16 -45.38 32.11
N VAL A 421 -8.17 -44.84 32.79
CA VAL A 421 -8.45 -43.41 33.00
C VAL A 421 -7.49 -42.85 34.04
N GLU A 422 -6.97 -41.63 33.83
CA GLU A 422 -6.56 -40.78 34.94
C GLU A 422 -6.68 -39.30 34.60
N ALA A 423 -7.25 -38.57 35.56
CA ALA A 423 -7.53 -37.14 35.50
C ALA A 423 -6.31 -36.33 35.95
N ALA A 424 -6.11 -35.16 35.35
CA ALA A 424 -5.29 -34.10 35.94
C ALA A 424 -6.00 -32.76 35.74
N GLY A 425 -6.54 -32.21 36.82
CA GLY A 425 -7.02 -30.85 36.87
C GLY A 425 -5.87 -29.85 37.06
N ARG A 426 -6.07 -28.61 36.62
CA ARG A 426 -5.66 -27.45 37.42
C ARG A 426 -6.41 -26.19 37.05
N LEU A 427 -6.86 -25.54 38.11
CA LEU A 427 -7.57 -24.27 38.21
C LEU A 427 -6.76 -23.09 37.67
N LEU A 428 -7.45 -22.12 37.08
CA LEU A 428 -7.07 -20.71 37.13
C LEU A 428 -8.28 -19.86 37.51
N THR A 429 -8.00 -18.96 38.45
CA THR A 429 -8.83 -18.02 39.21
C THR A 429 -9.54 -16.93 38.39
N PRO A 430 -10.59 -16.28 38.94
CA PRO A 430 -11.34 -15.23 38.26
C PRO A 430 -10.68 -13.86 38.46
N ALA A 431 -10.67 -13.04 37.41
CA ALA A 431 -10.36 -11.62 37.48
C ALA A 431 -11.67 -10.80 37.41
N SER A 432 -11.95 -10.03 38.46
CA SER A 432 -12.99 -8.99 38.47
C SER A 432 -12.37 -7.66 38.01
N PRO A 433 -13.02 -6.89 37.12
CA PRO A 433 -12.72 -5.49 36.96
C PRO A 433 -13.84 -4.59 37.50
N HIS A 434 -13.40 -3.53 38.18
CA HIS A 434 -14.21 -2.48 38.78
C HIS A 434 -14.84 -1.53 37.75
N ILE A 435 -15.96 -0.95 38.16
CA ILE A 435 -16.77 0.04 37.47
C ILE A 435 -16.20 1.44 37.75
N HIS A 436 -16.13 2.29 36.72
CA HIS A 436 -16.16 3.74 36.88
C HIS A 436 -17.28 4.30 36.01
N GLU A 437 -18.31 4.84 36.66
CA GLU A 437 -19.35 5.67 36.05
C GLU A 437 -18.85 7.10 35.90
N SER A 438 -19.17 7.71 34.74
CA SER A 438 -19.19 9.16 34.59
C SER A 438 -20.22 9.54 33.53
N GLY A 439 -21.18 10.39 33.94
CA GLY A 439 -21.79 11.37 33.06
C GLY A 439 -23.17 11.02 32.46
N PRO A 440 -24.20 11.86 32.69
CA PRO A 440 -25.57 11.59 32.26
C PRO A 440 -25.87 12.30 30.93
N ALA A 441 -26.09 11.55 29.84
CA ALA A 441 -26.73 12.10 28.65
C ALA A 441 -27.25 11.00 27.71
N HIS A 442 -28.58 10.92 27.64
CA HIS A 442 -29.40 10.54 26.49
C HIS A 442 -29.30 9.13 25.88
N ARG A 443 -30.39 8.38 26.09
CA ARG A 443 -30.80 7.17 25.38
C ARG A 443 -30.84 7.41 23.87
N ILE A 444 -30.12 6.58 23.10
CA ILE A 444 -30.44 6.31 21.70
C ILE A 444 -30.59 4.79 21.53
N ARG A 445 -31.73 4.40 20.97
CA ARG A 445 -32.15 3.04 20.70
C ARG A 445 -31.72 2.69 19.27
N VAL A 446 -30.81 1.73 19.10
CA VAL A 446 -30.47 1.17 17.78
C VAL A 446 -30.62 -0.35 17.83
N LYS A 447 -31.47 -0.88 16.95
CA LYS A 447 -31.72 -2.31 16.76
C LYS A 447 -30.51 -2.96 16.09
N THR A 448 -29.88 -3.92 16.76
CA THR A 448 -28.83 -4.76 16.17
C THR A 448 -29.45 -5.88 15.34
N ARG A 449 -28.98 -5.97 14.08
CA ARG A 449 -29.19 -7.10 13.18
C ARG A 449 -28.70 -8.40 13.83
N LEU A 450 -29.50 -9.45 13.68
CA LEU A 450 -29.05 -10.83 13.80
C LEU A 450 -28.01 -11.08 12.69
N ASP A 451 -26.83 -11.57 13.04
CA ASP A 451 -26.08 -12.44 12.15
C ASP A 451 -25.58 -13.64 12.95
N ARG A 452 -26.02 -14.83 12.53
CA ARG A 452 -25.75 -16.13 13.15
C ARG A 452 -24.65 -16.80 12.34
N GLY A 453 -23.41 -16.74 12.82
CA GLY A 453 -22.31 -17.58 12.33
C GLY A 453 -21.94 -18.63 13.37
N ARG A 454 -22.47 -19.85 13.23
CA ARG A 454 -21.88 -21.05 13.86
C ARG A 454 -20.95 -21.71 12.86
N GLN A 455 -19.69 -21.89 13.25
CA GLN A 455 -18.73 -22.73 12.55
C GLN A 455 -18.90 -24.17 13.05
N HIS A 456 -19.16 -25.09 12.12
CA HIS A 456 -19.03 -26.53 12.34
C HIS A 456 -17.78 -27.01 11.61
N LEU A 457 -16.86 -27.63 12.36
CA LEU A 457 -15.82 -28.49 11.85
C LEU A 457 -16.41 -29.90 11.74
N GLN A 458 -16.41 -30.47 10.53
CA GLN A 458 -16.48 -31.92 10.40
C GLN A 458 -15.62 -32.38 9.23
N GLU A 459 -14.73 -33.31 9.55
CA GLU A 459 -13.73 -33.92 8.71
C GLU A 459 -14.34 -35.04 7.85
N LYS A 460 -13.66 -35.27 6.73
CA LYS A 460 -13.96 -36.13 5.57
C LYS A 460 -14.34 -37.58 5.91
N SER A 461 -15.26 -38.16 5.13
CA SER A 461 -15.10 -39.54 4.66
C SER A 461 -15.70 -39.73 3.26
N ASP A 462 -14.81 -40.08 2.33
CA ASP A 462 -14.93 -41.04 1.22
C ASP A 462 -16.25 -41.27 0.48
N GLY A 463 -16.11 -41.39 -0.85
CA GLY A 463 -16.79 -42.48 -1.56
C GLY A 463 -17.58 -42.05 -2.79
N HIS A 464 -16.94 -42.23 -3.95
CA HIS A 464 -17.49 -42.46 -5.28
C HIS A 464 -18.97 -42.85 -5.39
N GLN A 465 -19.70 -42.24 -6.33
CA GLN A 465 -19.76 -42.67 -7.73
C GLN A 465 -20.19 -41.52 -8.64
#